data_AF-X1MZY3-F1
#
_entry.id   AF-X1MZY3-F1
#
_cell.length_a   1.000
_cell.length_b   1.000
_cell.length_c   1.000
_cell.angle_alpha   90.00
_cell.angle_beta   90.00
_cell.angle_gamma   90.00
#
_symmetry.space_group_name_H-M   'P 1'
#
loop_
_entity.id
_entity.type
_entity.pdbx_description
1 polymer ?
#
loop_
_entity_poly.entity_id
_entity_poly.type
_entity_poly.pdbx_seq_one_letter_code
_entity_poly.pdbx_strand_id
1 'polypeptide(L)'
;MTLKERVKLYTTKTAIRSALKVLPKISDERWLSLIKGRVYRLKKKDERDFLENLLVNLKNAASKVSPQVREKVVMNLINNAMIQGQPKRLAFARKYGFNPPNLLVISPTMRCNLKCYGCYAWQYSKKDDLPYDICNRVIDEANDIGIYFFVITGGEPFCWGNFYDFLERHNDSF
;
A
#
# COMPACT_ATOMS: atom_id res chain seq x y z
N MET A 1 -12.23 18.57 4.77
CA MET A 1 -12.39 18.09 3.38
C MET A 1 -13.51 18.87 2.71
N THR A 2 -13.21 19.57 1.63
CA THR A 2 -14.16 20.37 0.83
C THR A 2 -15.11 19.46 0.02
N LEU A 3 -16.24 20.00 -0.44
CA LEU A 3 -17.20 19.25 -1.28
C LEU A 3 -16.53 18.72 -2.56
N LYS A 4 -15.65 19.52 -3.17
CA LYS A 4 -14.88 19.15 -4.37
C LYS A 4 -13.97 17.95 -4.12
N GLU A 5 -13.31 17.90 -2.96
CA GLU A 5 -12.47 16.77 -2.57
C GLU A 5 -13.29 15.50 -2.34
N ARG A 6 -14.47 15.62 -1.70
CA ARG A 6 -15.39 14.48 -1.52
C ARG A 6 -15.85 13.89 -2.85
N VAL A 7 -16.24 14.74 -3.80
CA VAL A 7 -16.67 14.31 -5.14
C VAL A 7 -15.51 13.67 -5.90
N LYS A 8 -14.30 14.26 -5.86
CA LYS A 8 -13.10 13.69 -6.49
C LYS A 8 -12.73 12.33 -5.90
N LEU A 9 -12.80 12.19 -4.58
CA LEU A 9 -12.52 10.94 -3.89
C LEU A 9 -13.54 9.87 -4.27
N TYR A 10 -14.84 10.18 -4.23
CA TYR A 10 -15.91 9.27 -4.62
C TYR A 10 -15.77 8.80 -6.07
N THR A 11 -15.57 9.74 -7.01
CA THR A 11 -15.41 9.42 -8.43
C THR A 11 -14.17 8.57 -8.70
N THR A 12 -13.05 8.86 -8.03
CA THR A 12 -11.82 8.06 -8.15
C THR A 12 -12.02 6.64 -7.63
N LYS A 13 -12.62 6.49 -6.44
CA LYS A 13 -12.94 5.16 -5.87
C LYS A 13 -13.86 4.36 -6.80
N THR A 14 -14.91 4.98 -7.33
CA THR A 14 -15.85 4.33 -8.24
C THR A 14 -15.18 3.95 -9.56
N ALA A 15 -14.35 4.83 -10.13
CA ALA A 15 -13.60 4.54 -11.36
C ALA A 15 -12.65 3.35 -11.19
N ILE A 16 -11.91 3.30 -10.08
CA ILE A 16 -10.98 2.20 -9.76
C ILE A 16 -11.76 0.89 -9.61
N ARG A 17 -12.85 0.87 -8.84
CA ARG A 17 -13.69 -0.32 -8.66
C ARG A 17 -14.26 -0.84 -9.98
N SER A 18 -14.75 0.06 -10.83
CA SER A 18 -15.24 -0.29 -12.16
C SER A 18 -14.12 -0.86 -13.03
N ALA A 19 -12.94 -0.24 -13.02
CA ALA A 19 -11.77 -0.73 -13.74
C ALA A 19 -11.38 -2.14 -13.27
N LEU A 20 -11.38 -2.42 -11.96
CA LEU A 20 -11.06 -3.76 -11.43
C LEU A 20 -12.04 -4.86 -11.84
N LYS A 21 -13.31 -4.52 -12.09
CA LYS A 21 -14.31 -5.47 -12.59
C LYS A 21 -14.14 -5.77 -14.08
N VAL A 22 -13.66 -4.78 -14.84
CA VAL A 22 -13.53 -4.87 -16.30
C VAL A 22 -12.16 -5.43 -16.70
N LEU A 23 -11.08 -5.08 -15.99
CA LEU A 23 -9.71 -5.41 -16.32
C LEU A 23 -9.47 -6.92 -16.58
N PRO A 24 -10.01 -7.86 -15.77
CA PRO A 24 -9.86 -9.30 -16.02
C PRO A 24 -10.59 -9.80 -17.28
N LYS A 25 -11.56 -9.03 -17.80
CA LYS A 25 -12.38 -9.39 -18.97
C LYS A 25 -11.81 -8.87 -20.30
N ILE A 26 -10.82 -7.98 -20.24
CA ILE A 26 -10.15 -7.45 -21.44
C ILE A 26 -9.12 -8.49 -21.90
N SER A 27 -8.91 -8.69 -23.21
CA SER A 27 -7.80 -9.54 -23.71
C SER A 27 -6.43 -8.88 -23.47
N ASP A 28 -5.34 -9.63 -23.56
CA ASP A 28 -3.99 -9.07 -23.35
C ASP A 28 -3.62 -8.10 -24.48
N GLU A 29 -4.00 -8.41 -25.71
CA GLU A 29 -3.74 -7.57 -26.89
C GLU A 29 -4.48 -6.23 -26.77
N ARG A 30 -5.74 -6.28 -26.33
CA ARG A 30 -6.55 -5.07 -26.14
C ARG A 30 -6.03 -4.25 -24.95
N TRP A 31 -5.63 -4.89 -23.87
CA TRP A 31 -4.99 -4.21 -22.74
C TRP A 31 -3.71 -3.50 -23.16
N LEU A 32 -2.80 -4.20 -23.85
CA LEU A 32 -1.56 -3.65 -24.38
C LEU A 32 -1.84 -2.48 -25.34
N SER A 33 -2.83 -2.60 -26.22
CA SER A 33 -3.21 -1.52 -27.15
C SER A 33 -3.59 -0.21 -26.44
N LEU A 34 -4.25 -0.28 -25.27
CA LEU A 34 -4.65 0.89 -24.49
C LEU A 34 -3.46 1.60 -23.83
N ILE A 35 -2.39 0.85 -23.54
CA ILE A 35 -1.19 1.36 -22.86
C ILE A 35 -0.02 1.64 -23.83
N LYS A 36 -0.11 1.19 -25.10
CA LYS A 36 0.93 1.40 -26.14
C LYS A 36 1.42 2.85 -26.19
N GLY A 37 0.53 3.84 -26.17
CA GLY A 37 0.93 5.26 -26.21
C GLY A 37 1.76 5.74 -24.99
N ARG A 38 1.68 5.05 -23.86
CA ARG A 38 2.51 5.32 -22.66
C ARG A 38 3.80 4.51 -22.68
N VAL A 39 3.71 3.23 -23.07
CA VAL A 39 4.86 2.31 -23.15
C VAL A 39 5.86 2.76 -24.22
N TYR A 40 5.38 3.17 -25.40
CA TYR A 40 6.23 3.61 -26.52
C TYR A 40 6.88 4.98 -26.31
N ARG A 41 6.63 5.66 -25.17
CA ARG A 41 7.47 6.79 -24.74
C ARG A 41 8.86 6.33 -24.28
N LEU A 42 9.02 5.06 -23.92
CA LEU A 42 10.29 4.45 -23.60
C LEU A 42 11.07 4.18 -24.88
N LYS A 43 12.27 4.77 -24.98
CA LYS A 43 13.09 4.73 -26.20
C LYS A 43 13.71 3.36 -26.42
N LYS A 44 14.12 2.66 -25.35
CA LYS A 44 14.79 1.36 -25.45
C LYS A 44 13.77 0.22 -25.56
N LYS A 45 14.11 -0.77 -26.39
CA LYS A 45 13.25 -1.95 -26.60
C LYS A 45 13.09 -2.75 -25.32
N ASP A 46 14.18 -3.03 -24.61
CA ASP A 46 14.17 -3.84 -23.40
C ASP A 46 13.29 -3.24 -22.28
N GLU A 47 13.27 -1.91 -22.17
CA GLU A 47 12.41 -1.18 -21.23
C GLU A 47 10.92 -1.35 -21.58
N ARG A 48 10.58 -1.36 -22.88
CA ARG A 48 9.22 -1.63 -23.36
C ARG A 48 8.82 -3.08 -23.08
N ASP A 49 9.66 -4.02 -23.48
CA ASP A 49 9.41 -5.45 -23.32
C ASP A 49 9.24 -5.80 -21.83
N PHE A 50 10.07 -5.24 -20.96
CA PHE A 50 9.92 -5.36 -19.50
C PHE A 50 8.58 -4.82 -19.01
N LEU A 51 8.21 -3.61 -19.43
CA LEU A 51 6.98 -2.96 -18.97
C LEU A 51 5.72 -3.68 -19.49
N GLU A 52 5.71 -4.13 -20.74
CA GLU A 52 4.61 -4.93 -21.31
C GLU A 52 4.43 -6.23 -20.53
N ASN A 53 5.52 -6.98 -20.32
CA ASN A 53 5.51 -8.22 -19.54
C ASN A 53 5.04 -7.98 -18.10
N LEU A 54 5.52 -6.92 -17.44
CA LEU A 54 5.10 -6.55 -16.09
C LEU A 54 3.59 -6.28 -16.04
N LEU A 55 3.05 -5.53 -17.00
CA LEU A 55 1.63 -5.14 -17.01
C LEU A 55 0.71 -6.33 -17.32
N VAL A 56 1.11 -7.23 -18.21
CA VAL A 56 0.37 -8.48 -18.48
C VAL A 56 0.41 -9.40 -17.26
N ASN A 57 1.58 -9.57 -16.64
CA ASN A 57 1.71 -10.43 -15.46
C ASN A 57 0.95 -9.88 -14.25
N LEU A 58 0.97 -8.56 -14.02
CA LEU A 58 0.18 -7.92 -12.96
C LEU A 58 -1.32 -8.10 -13.19
N LYS A 59 -1.79 -7.95 -14.43
CA LYS A 59 -3.19 -8.23 -14.79
C LYS A 59 -3.56 -9.69 -14.51
N ASN A 60 -2.71 -10.63 -14.94
CA ASN A 60 -2.94 -12.06 -14.76
C ASN A 60 -2.86 -12.49 -13.29
N ALA A 61 -2.00 -11.87 -12.50
CA ALA A 61 -1.98 -12.08 -11.05
C ALA A 61 -3.27 -11.54 -10.42
N ALA A 62 -3.70 -10.32 -10.79
CA ALA A 62 -4.93 -9.73 -10.29
C ALA A 62 -6.20 -10.51 -10.68
N SER A 63 -6.21 -11.24 -11.80
CA SER A 63 -7.35 -12.08 -12.17
C SER A 63 -7.44 -13.37 -11.37
N LYS A 64 -6.32 -13.87 -10.83
CA LYS A 64 -6.24 -15.10 -10.01
C LYS A 64 -6.50 -14.89 -8.52
N VAL A 65 -6.39 -13.65 -8.04
CA VAL A 65 -6.65 -13.28 -6.64
C VAL A 65 -8.14 -13.09 -6.39
N SER A 66 -8.61 -13.39 -5.17
CA SER A 66 -10.01 -13.19 -4.80
C SER A 66 -10.45 -11.73 -5.02
N PRO A 67 -11.71 -11.48 -5.44
CA PRO A 67 -12.18 -10.14 -5.73
C PRO A 67 -12.02 -9.17 -4.55
N GLN A 68 -12.25 -9.64 -3.31
CA GLN A 68 -12.15 -8.86 -2.09
C GLN A 68 -10.71 -8.44 -1.80
N VAL A 69 -9.74 -9.37 -1.91
CA VAL A 69 -8.32 -9.07 -1.70
C VAL A 69 -7.83 -8.12 -2.78
N ARG A 70 -8.16 -8.36 -4.05
CA ARG A 70 -7.82 -7.46 -5.15
C ARG A 70 -8.35 -6.05 -4.92
N GLU A 71 -9.62 -5.93 -4.51
CA GLU A 71 -10.20 -4.63 -4.19
C GLU A 71 -9.44 -3.96 -3.05
N LYS A 72 -9.21 -4.64 -1.93
CA LYS A 72 -8.49 -4.08 -0.78
C LYS A 72 -7.07 -3.62 -1.12
N VAL A 73 -6.28 -4.47 -1.80
CA VAL A 73 -4.92 -4.10 -2.23
C VAL A 73 -4.94 -2.86 -3.10
N VAL A 74 -5.82 -2.79 -4.10
CA VAL A 74 -5.85 -1.65 -5.03
C VAL A 74 -6.37 -0.39 -4.34
N MET A 75 -7.37 -0.51 -3.48
CA MET A 75 -7.91 0.63 -2.75
C MET A 75 -6.92 1.20 -1.74
N ASN A 76 -6.15 0.35 -1.06
CA ASN A 76 -5.21 0.82 -0.04
C ASN A 76 -3.89 1.28 -0.67
N LEU A 77 -3.31 0.48 -1.57
CA LEU A 77 -2.03 0.83 -2.21
C LEU A 77 -2.19 1.88 -3.32
N ILE A 78 -3.09 1.66 -4.28
CA ILE A 78 -3.21 2.57 -5.44
C ILE A 78 -4.03 3.80 -5.07
N ASN A 79 -5.24 3.63 -4.52
CA ASN A 79 -6.05 4.80 -4.17
C ASN A 79 -5.47 5.55 -2.97
N ASN A 80 -5.37 4.92 -1.80
CA ASN A 80 -4.98 5.67 -0.59
C ASN A 80 -3.50 6.07 -0.61
N ALA A 81 -2.56 5.14 -0.80
CA ALA A 81 -1.13 5.45 -0.73
C ALA A 81 -0.63 6.25 -1.94
N MET A 82 -0.98 5.87 -3.18
CA MET A 82 -0.42 6.51 -4.38
C MET A 82 -1.22 7.71 -4.90
N ILE A 83 -2.54 7.78 -4.73
CA ILE A 83 -3.36 8.89 -5.25
C ILE A 83 -3.73 9.89 -4.14
N GLN A 84 -4.34 9.43 -3.05
CA GLN A 84 -4.83 10.30 -1.97
C GLN A 84 -3.69 10.76 -1.03
N GLY A 85 -2.63 9.96 -0.88
CA GLY A 85 -1.46 10.30 -0.07
C GLY A 85 -0.62 11.42 -0.69
N GLN A 86 -0.56 11.52 -2.02
CA GLN A 86 0.25 12.55 -2.72
C GLN A 86 -0.06 13.99 -2.32
N PRO A 87 -1.33 14.47 -2.34
CA PRO A 87 -1.63 15.84 -1.91
C PRO A 87 -1.29 16.08 -0.44
N LYS A 88 -1.46 15.09 0.44
CA LYS A 88 -1.08 15.18 1.86
C LYS A 88 0.43 15.33 2.03
N ARG A 89 1.22 14.51 1.32
CA ARG A 89 2.69 14.57 1.33
C ARG A 89 3.21 15.89 0.74
N LEU A 90 2.55 16.42 -0.29
CA LEU A 90 2.88 17.73 -0.86
C LEU A 90 2.57 18.88 0.12
N ALA A 91 1.44 18.82 0.83
CA ALA A 91 1.10 19.79 1.86
C ALA A 91 2.10 19.75 3.03
N PHE A 92 2.50 18.55 3.47
CA PHE A 92 3.57 18.36 4.45
C PHE A 92 4.87 19.00 3.98
N ALA A 93 5.32 18.71 2.75
CA ALA A 93 6.57 19.25 2.22
C ALA A 93 6.57 20.78 2.14
N ARG A 94 5.44 21.39 1.77
CA ARG A 94 5.29 22.86 1.77
C ARG A 94 5.35 23.46 3.18
N LYS A 95 4.80 22.77 4.18
CA LYS A 95 4.74 23.25 5.56
C LYS A 95 6.09 23.12 6.28
N TYR A 96 6.79 22.02 6.08
CA TYR A 96 7.99 21.67 6.85
C TYR A 96 9.30 21.82 6.08
N GLY A 97 9.26 22.03 4.75
CA GLY A 97 10.45 22.22 3.92
C GLY A 97 11.19 20.93 3.54
N PHE A 98 10.65 19.76 3.86
CA PHE A 98 11.19 18.46 3.47
C PHE A 98 10.09 17.44 3.17
N ASN A 99 10.40 16.42 2.38
CA ASN A 99 9.43 15.38 2.02
C ASN A 99 9.20 14.39 3.18
N PRO A 100 7.95 13.98 3.46
CA PRO A 100 7.72 12.90 4.39
C PRO A 100 8.16 11.56 3.77
N PRO A 101 8.37 10.52 4.59
CA PRO A 101 8.57 9.16 4.09
C PRO A 101 7.38 8.70 3.21
N ASN A 102 7.60 7.65 2.41
CA ASN A 102 6.53 7.00 1.64
C ASN A 102 6.05 5.70 2.28
N LEU A 103 6.82 5.17 3.22
CA LEU A 103 6.61 3.89 3.90
C LEU A 103 7.03 4.04 5.36
N LEU A 104 6.33 3.37 6.26
CA LEU A 104 6.67 3.30 7.67
C LEU A 104 6.80 1.83 8.09
N VAL A 105 7.87 1.53 8.83
CA VAL A 105 8.10 0.21 9.41
C VAL A 105 7.77 0.30 10.90
N ILE A 106 6.94 -0.60 11.40
CA ILE A 106 6.55 -0.66 12.82
C ILE A 106 6.80 -2.05 13.38
N SER A 107 7.33 -2.11 14.59
CA SER A 107 7.59 -3.36 15.32
C SER A 107 6.78 -3.39 16.62
N PRO A 108 5.51 -3.82 16.59
CA PRO A 108 4.65 -3.81 17.78
C PRO A 108 5.16 -4.72 18.90
N THR A 109 5.84 -5.80 18.54
CA THR A 109 6.43 -6.77 19.47
C THR A 109 7.80 -7.24 18.98
N MET A 110 8.70 -7.52 19.92
CA MET A 110 9.97 -8.23 19.65
C MET A 110 9.91 -9.71 20.07
N ARG A 111 8.75 -10.18 20.55
CA ARG A 111 8.53 -11.60 20.86
C ARG A 111 8.48 -12.40 19.58
N CYS A 112 9.08 -13.59 19.59
CA CYS A 112 9.10 -14.50 18.45
C CYS A 112 9.09 -15.94 18.98
N ASN A 113 8.37 -16.82 18.28
CA ASN A 113 8.35 -18.26 18.53
C ASN A 113 9.58 -18.98 17.94
N LEU A 114 10.46 -18.27 17.21
CA LEU A 114 11.68 -18.78 16.59
C LEU A 114 12.94 -18.04 17.08
N LYS A 115 14.13 -18.59 16.74
CA LYS A 115 15.45 -18.05 17.14
C LYS A 115 16.47 -18.14 16.00
N CYS A 116 16.19 -17.45 14.91
CA CYS A 116 17.04 -17.51 13.71
C CYS A 116 18.45 -16.95 13.97
N TYR A 117 19.47 -17.61 13.42
CA TYR A 117 20.85 -17.09 13.40
C TYR A 117 20.88 -15.74 12.66
N GLY A 118 21.49 -14.71 13.27
CA GLY A 118 21.57 -13.37 12.70
C GLY A 118 20.29 -12.52 12.82
N CYS A 119 19.28 -12.94 13.61
CA CYS A 119 18.06 -12.17 13.77
C CYS A 119 18.28 -10.86 14.54
N TYR A 120 17.97 -9.73 13.91
CA TYR A 120 18.08 -8.41 14.55
C TYR A 120 17.12 -8.27 15.75
N ALA A 121 15.88 -8.76 15.62
CA ALA A 121 14.84 -8.60 16.64
C ALA A 121 15.15 -9.37 17.93
N TRP A 122 15.88 -10.47 17.81
CA TRP A 122 16.36 -11.24 18.97
C TRP A 122 17.37 -10.46 19.82
N GLN A 123 17.96 -9.38 19.33
CA GLN A 123 18.86 -8.55 20.14
C GLN A 123 18.11 -7.56 21.04
N TYR A 124 16.83 -7.28 20.75
CA TYR A 124 16.01 -6.34 21.52
C TYR A 124 15.39 -7.00 22.76
N SER A 125 14.96 -6.17 23.73
CA SER A 125 14.18 -6.63 24.87
C SER A 125 12.84 -7.22 24.41
N LYS A 126 12.40 -8.31 25.05
CA LYS A 126 11.08 -8.94 24.84
C LYS A 126 10.11 -8.66 25.99
N LYS A 127 10.54 -7.84 26.95
CA LYS A 127 9.74 -7.50 28.14
C LYS A 127 8.63 -6.52 27.81
N ASP A 128 8.88 -5.63 26.86
CA ASP A 128 8.00 -4.49 26.57
C ASP A 128 7.59 -4.53 25.09
N ASP A 129 6.29 -4.73 24.86
CA ASP A 129 5.67 -4.46 23.56
C ASP A 129 5.36 -2.97 23.45
N LEU A 130 5.23 -2.46 22.22
CA LEU A 130 4.65 -1.14 22.03
C LEU A 130 3.19 -1.14 22.52
N PRO A 131 2.79 -0.16 23.35
CA PRO A 131 1.40 -0.03 23.75
C PRO A 131 0.47 0.08 22.54
N TYR A 132 -0.70 -0.56 22.60
CA TYR A 132 -1.64 -0.64 21.49
C TYR A 132 -2.11 0.73 21.00
N ASP A 133 -2.38 1.65 21.94
CA ASP A 133 -2.73 3.04 21.68
C ASP A 133 -1.61 3.82 20.99
N ILE A 134 -0.35 3.54 21.32
CA ILE A 134 0.80 4.14 20.66
C ILE A 134 0.93 3.66 19.22
N CYS A 135 0.83 2.34 18.98
CA CYS A 135 0.82 1.79 17.62
C CYS A 135 -0.28 2.44 16.77
N ASN A 136 -1.47 2.55 17.34
CA ASN A 136 -2.63 3.17 16.72
C ASN A 136 -2.40 4.64 16.37
N ARG A 137 -1.93 5.43 17.33
CA ARG A 137 -1.64 6.84 17.12
C ARG A 137 -0.59 7.06 16.03
N VAL A 138 0.48 6.25 16.02
CA VAL A 138 1.54 6.34 15.00
C VAL A 138 0.98 6.13 13.59
N ILE A 139 0.10 5.16 13.41
CA ILE A 139 -0.53 4.92 12.10
C ILE A 139 -1.50 6.05 11.72
N ASP A 140 -2.29 6.55 12.68
CA ASP A 140 -3.23 7.64 12.43
C ASP A 140 -2.46 8.92 11.99
N GLU A 141 -1.38 9.27 12.71
CA GLU A 141 -0.50 10.39 12.37
C GLU A 141 0.19 10.20 11.01
N ALA A 142 0.64 8.97 10.71
CA ALA A 142 1.24 8.64 9.43
C ALA A 142 0.23 8.81 8.27
N ASN A 143 -0.99 8.31 8.43
CA ASN A 143 -2.08 8.47 7.47
C ASN A 143 -2.42 9.96 7.25
N ASP A 144 -2.37 10.80 8.30
CA ASP A 144 -2.61 12.24 8.21
C ASP A 144 -1.60 12.98 7.32
N ILE A 145 -0.33 12.56 7.35
CA ILE A 145 0.72 13.10 6.46
C ILE A 145 0.83 12.36 5.13
N GLY A 146 -0.06 11.38 4.89
CA GLY A 146 -0.19 10.69 3.61
C GLY A 146 0.64 9.42 3.47
N ILE A 147 1.09 8.82 4.56
CA ILE A 147 1.77 7.52 4.57
C ILE A 147 0.71 6.45 4.85
N TYR A 148 0.49 5.56 3.88
CA TYR A 148 -0.51 4.49 3.96
C TYR A 148 0.08 3.11 3.66
N PHE A 149 1.40 3.02 3.50
CA PHE A 149 2.09 1.75 3.29
C PHE A 149 2.93 1.46 4.52
N PHE A 150 2.52 0.41 5.24
CA PHE A 150 3.16 -0.04 6.45
C PHE A 150 3.81 -1.41 6.27
N VAL A 151 4.96 -1.58 6.92
CA VAL A 151 5.58 -2.89 7.09
C VAL A 151 5.55 -3.22 8.56
N ILE A 152 4.82 -4.25 8.92
CA ILE A 152 4.77 -4.76 10.30
C ILE A 152 5.87 -5.79 10.44
N THR A 153 6.78 -5.54 11.38
CA THR A 153 7.94 -6.39 11.67
C THR A 153 8.16 -6.50 13.18
N GLY A 154 9.39 -6.70 13.62
CA GLY A 154 9.79 -6.99 14.99
C GLY A 154 10.25 -8.42 15.11
N GLY A 155 9.70 -9.15 16.09
CA GLY A 155 9.80 -10.60 16.17
C GLY A 155 8.80 -11.28 15.23
N GLU A 156 7.93 -12.12 15.77
CA GLU A 156 6.78 -12.69 15.05
C GLU A 156 5.53 -11.85 15.35
N PRO A 157 4.99 -11.08 14.40
CA PRO A 157 3.81 -10.23 14.65
C PRO A 157 2.60 -10.97 15.21
N PHE A 158 2.41 -12.25 14.85
CA PHE A 158 1.32 -13.08 15.38
C PHE A 158 1.47 -13.40 16.87
N CYS A 159 2.63 -13.17 17.49
CA CYS A 159 2.79 -13.25 18.95
C CYS A 159 2.23 -12.02 19.69
N TRP A 160 1.82 -10.97 18.99
CA TRP A 160 1.22 -9.79 19.59
C TRP A 160 -0.31 -9.97 19.69
N GLY A 161 -0.83 -10.02 20.92
CA GLY A 161 -2.25 -10.32 21.17
C GLY A 161 -3.24 -9.38 20.49
N ASN A 162 -2.84 -8.13 20.18
CA ASN A 162 -3.70 -7.13 19.54
C ASN A 162 -3.56 -7.09 18.01
N PHE A 163 -2.85 -8.04 17.40
CA PHE A 163 -2.49 -7.96 15.98
C PHE A 163 -3.71 -7.89 15.04
N TYR A 164 -4.71 -8.74 15.26
CA TYR A 164 -5.90 -8.75 14.40
C TYR A 164 -6.75 -7.50 14.57
N ASP A 165 -6.96 -7.03 15.81
CA ASP A 165 -7.69 -5.78 16.08
C ASP A 165 -6.98 -4.57 15.45
N PHE A 166 -5.64 -4.57 15.46
CA PHE A 166 -4.83 -3.55 14.81
C PHE A 166 -5.03 -3.57 13.28
N LEU A 167 -4.99 -4.74 12.65
CA LEU A 167 -5.23 -4.87 11.21
C LEU A 167 -6.65 -4.47 10.81
N GLU A 168 -7.66 -4.80 11.63
CA GLU A 168 -9.05 -4.45 11.39
C GLU A 168 -9.27 -2.92 11.47
N ARG A 169 -8.69 -2.28 12.48
CA ARG A 169 -8.74 -0.82 12.66
C ARG A 169 -8.12 -0.06 11.48
N HIS A 170 -6.98 -0.55 10.99
CA HIS A 170 -6.19 0.10 9.93
C HIS A 170 -6.44 -0.49 8.53
N ASN A 171 -7.68 -0.93 8.27
CA ASN A 171 -8.06 -1.60 7.02
C ASN A 171 -8.09 -0.70 5.77
N ASP A 172 -7.77 0.58 5.91
CA ASP A 172 -7.61 1.57 4.84
C ASP A 172 -6.14 1.75 4.41
N SER A 173 -5.21 1.05 5.05
CA SER A 173 -3.79 1.09 4.72
C SER A 173 -3.29 -0.25 4.17
N PHE A 174 -2.19 -0.20 3.43
CA PHE A 174 -1.55 -1.35 2.80
C PHE A 174 -0.42 -1.88 3.67
#